data_AF-A0A7T8KI91-F1
#
_entry.id   AF-A0A7T8KI91-F1
#
_cell.length_a   1.000
_cell.length_b   1.000
_cell.length_c   1.000
_cell.angle_alpha   90.00
_cell.angle_beta   90.00
_cell.angle_gamma   90.00
#
_symmetry.space_group_name_H-M   'P 1'
#
loop_
_entity.id
_entity.type
_entity.pdbx_description
1 polymer ?
#
loop_
_entity_poly.entity_id
_entity_poly.type
_entity_poly.pdbx_seq_one_letter_code
_entity_poly.pdbx_strand_id
1 'polypeptide(L)'
;MRNLVRFDLGMRSRAVVPVQMLTVIQREKRLERSKKILNWLKSNPGKVVVFSDEKNFVVDKYNNRRNDRYIAKSAADTDASVKYVPRSKHPAKAMMLGVVGSDGKTIPPIWIKGNLNASMYKHILAHQVFPALDATYGQGNWVWTQDGAPSHTSDAVQKYIISKLSSKGFWSKEMWPPSSPNLNPLDYFVWTHVEQRACATSHPNVDALKASVNKVWAAMNTNDIVNACKAFRSRIEACIKAEGSIFEK
;
A
#
# COMPACT_ATOMS: atom_id res chain seq x y z
N MET A 1 2.12 -20.46 23.45
CA MET A 1 2.81 -20.91 22.22
C MET A 1 3.92 -19.97 21.76
N ARG A 2 3.69 -18.66 21.52
CA ARG A 2 4.77 -17.73 21.07
C ARG A 2 5.95 -17.60 22.03
N ASN A 3 5.72 -17.57 23.35
CA ASN A 3 6.79 -17.49 24.34
C ASN A 3 7.61 -18.79 24.38
N LEU A 4 6.95 -19.94 24.43
CA LEU A 4 7.57 -21.28 24.39
C LEU A 4 8.43 -21.47 23.14
N VAL A 5 7.90 -21.12 21.96
CA VAL A 5 8.65 -21.20 20.69
C VAL A 5 9.85 -20.24 20.66
N ARG A 6 9.73 -19.04 21.25
CA ARG A 6 10.80 -18.03 21.21
C ARG A 6 11.88 -18.26 22.25
N PHE A 7 11.49 -18.58 23.48
CA PHE A 7 12.39 -18.64 24.62
C PHE A 7 12.94 -20.06 24.84
N ASP A 8 12.12 -21.09 24.60
CA ASP A 8 12.55 -22.47 24.87
C ASP A 8 13.14 -23.13 23.63
N LEU A 9 12.60 -22.84 22.44
CA LEU A 9 13.09 -23.40 21.18
C LEU A 9 14.03 -22.45 20.40
N GLY A 10 14.16 -21.19 20.83
CA GLY A 10 14.96 -20.17 20.10
C GLY A 10 14.42 -19.85 18.70
N MET A 11 13.19 -20.27 18.38
CA MET A 11 12.60 -20.16 17.04
C MET A 11 11.59 -19.01 16.96
N ARG A 12 11.23 -18.61 15.74
CA ARG A 12 10.16 -17.63 15.52
C ARG A 12 9.05 -18.28 14.72
N SER A 13 7.82 -18.17 15.23
CA SER A 13 6.64 -18.56 14.46
C SER A 13 6.48 -17.59 13.27
N ARG A 14 6.57 -18.13 12.05
CA ARG A 14 6.39 -17.42 10.77
C ARG A 14 5.16 -17.97 10.06
N ALA A 15 4.46 -17.10 9.33
CA ALA A 15 3.31 -17.51 8.53
C ALA A 15 3.76 -17.72 7.08
N VAL A 16 3.32 -18.81 6.45
CA VAL A 16 3.46 -19.00 5.01
C VAL A 16 2.68 -17.88 4.29
N VAL A 17 3.30 -17.24 3.31
CA VAL A 17 2.70 -16.14 2.56
C VAL A 17 2.56 -16.57 1.09
N PRO A 18 1.33 -16.61 0.53
CA PRO A 18 1.18 -16.83 -0.90
C PRO A 18 1.75 -15.63 -1.65
N VAL A 19 2.58 -15.92 -2.65
CA VAL A 19 3.29 -14.92 -3.47
C VAL A 19 3.09 -15.27 -4.93
N GLN A 20 3.05 -14.26 -5.79
CA GLN A 20 2.92 -14.48 -7.23
C GLN A 20 4.16 -15.22 -7.75
N MET A 21 3.96 -16.28 -8.53
CA MET A 21 5.06 -16.92 -9.24
C MET A 21 5.71 -15.94 -10.21
N LEU A 22 7.03 -15.80 -10.14
CA LEU A 22 7.80 -14.90 -10.98
C LEU A 22 8.48 -15.67 -12.12
N THR A 23 8.33 -15.20 -13.34
CA THR A 23 9.12 -15.68 -14.48
C THR A 23 10.56 -15.18 -14.39
N VAL A 24 11.48 -15.79 -15.16
CA VAL A 24 12.87 -15.33 -15.29
C VAL A 24 12.93 -13.85 -15.70
N ILE A 25 12.17 -13.49 -16.74
CA ILE A 25 12.07 -12.12 -17.26
C ILE A 25 11.55 -11.14 -16.18
N GLN A 26 10.59 -11.56 -15.36
CA GLN A 26 10.10 -10.72 -14.27
C GLN A 26 11.18 -10.49 -13.20
N ARG A 27 11.96 -11.52 -12.83
CA ARG A 27 13.07 -11.38 -11.88
C ARG A 27 14.16 -10.45 -12.39
N GLU A 28 14.55 -10.59 -13.66
CA GLU A 28 15.53 -9.71 -14.31
C GLU A 28 15.06 -8.26 -14.30
N LYS A 29 13.82 -8.00 -14.73
CA LYS A 29 13.22 -6.65 -14.69
C LYS A 29 13.15 -6.11 -13.26
N ARG A 30 12.82 -6.94 -12.27
CA ARG A 30 12.80 -6.52 -10.87
C ARG A 30 14.19 -6.13 -10.39
N LEU A 31 15.22 -6.91 -10.70
CA LEU A 31 16.60 -6.62 -10.32
C LEU A 31 17.08 -5.32 -10.98
N GLU A 32 16.90 -5.19 -12.29
CA GLU A 32 17.28 -4.01 -13.07
C GLU A 32 16.63 -2.73 -12.52
N ARG A 33 15.31 -2.77 -12.33
CA ARG A 33 14.52 -1.63 -11.84
C ARG A 33 14.84 -1.29 -10.38
N SER A 34 15.08 -2.30 -9.54
CA SER A 34 15.51 -2.08 -8.15
C SER A 34 16.87 -1.38 -8.09
N LYS A 35 17.83 -1.77 -8.94
CA LYS A 35 19.12 -1.06 -9.07
C LYS A 35 18.93 0.39 -9.53
N LYS A 36 18.06 0.63 -10.52
CA LYS A 36 17.71 1.99 -10.99
C LYS A 36 17.13 2.85 -9.86
N ILE A 37 16.17 2.33 -9.10
CA ILE A 37 15.57 3.02 -7.95
C ILE A 37 16.63 3.31 -6.88
N LEU A 38 17.48 2.33 -6.53
CA LEU A 38 18.51 2.53 -5.52
C LEU A 38 19.49 3.64 -5.92
N ASN A 39 19.91 3.67 -7.19
CA ASN A 39 20.76 4.73 -7.71
C ASN A 39 20.05 6.08 -7.70
N TRP A 40 18.79 6.12 -8.13
CA TRP A 40 17.99 7.35 -8.10
C TRP A 40 17.87 7.92 -6.67
N LEU A 41 17.59 7.06 -5.68
CA LEU A 41 17.50 7.46 -4.26
C LEU A 41 18.82 8.03 -3.73
N LYS A 42 19.96 7.50 -4.19
CA LYS A 42 21.29 8.02 -3.83
C LYS A 42 21.57 9.38 -4.46
N SER A 43 21.18 9.57 -5.72
CA SER A 43 21.41 10.81 -6.47
C SER A 43 20.45 11.95 -6.08
N ASN A 44 19.35 11.65 -5.40
CA ASN A 44 18.31 12.63 -5.04
C ASN A 44 18.05 12.64 -3.52
N PRO A 45 19.09 12.87 -2.68
CA PRO A 45 18.88 12.96 -1.23
C PRO A 45 17.95 14.13 -0.91
N GLY A 46 16.95 13.91 -0.07
CA GLY A 46 16.00 14.94 0.36
C GLY A 46 14.81 15.16 -0.57
N LYS A 47 14.75 14.51 -1.74
CA LYS A 47 13.57 14.55 -2.61
C LYS A 47 12.43 13.74 -1.98
N VAL A 48 11.24 14.32 -1.90
CA VAL A 48 10.07 13.60 -1.38
C VAL A 48 9.57 12.60 -2.42
N VAL A 49 9.59 11.31 -2.09
CA VAL A 49 8.98 10.27 -2.92
C VAL A 49 7.52 10.12 -2.51
N VAL A 50 6.62 10.28 -3.46
CA VAL A 50 5.17 10.16 -3.24
C VAL A 50 4.72 8.79 -3.71
N PHE A 51 4.21 8.00 -2.78
CA PHE A 51 3.66 6.68 -3.04
C PHE A 51 2.14 6.78 -3.15
N SER A 52 1.56 6.03 -4.08
CA SER A 52 0.13 5.90 -4.22
C SER A 52 -0.27 4.45 -4.43
N ASP A 53 -1.51 4.13 -4.05
CA ASP A 53 -2.12 2.84 -4.33
C ASP A 53 -3.65 2.93 -4.19
N GLU A 54 -4.36 1.95 -4.75
CA GLU A 54 -5.81 1.84 -4.61
C GLU A 54 -6.22 0.65 -3.74
N LYS A 55 -7.22 0.88 -2.89
CA LYS A 55 -7.79 -0.16 -2.03
C LYS A 55 -9.30 -0.15 -2.02
N ASN A 56 -9.89 -1.34 -2.12
CA ASN A 56 -11.29 -1.55 -1.81
C ASN A 56 -11.46 -1.79 -0.31
N PHE A 57 -12.20 -0.91 0.36
CA PHE A 57 -12.70 -1.12 1.71
C PHE A 57 -14.11 -1.71 1.64
N VAL A 58 -14.43 -2.62 2.56
CA VAL A 58 -15.75 -3.27 2.67
C VAL A 58 -16.44 -2.87 3.96
N VAL A 59 -17.77 -2.89 3.97
CA VAL A 59 -18.57 -2.55 5.16
C VAL A 59 -18.46 -3.60 6.27
N ASP A 60 -18.10 -4.84 5.95
CA ASP A 60 -17.92 -5.90 6.94
C ASP A 60 -16.71 -5.62 7.84
N LYS A 61 -16.75 -6.15 9.06
CA LYS A 61 -15.62 -6.14 9.99
C LYS A 61 -14.37 -6.74 9.34
N TYR A 62 -13.25 -6.02 9.47
CA TYR A 62 -11.93 -6.52 9.14
C TYR A 62 -11.52 -7.60 10.15
N ASN A 63 -11.02 -8.71 9.63
CA ASN A 63 -10.54 -9.84 10.43
C ASN A 63 -9.08 -10.12 10.05
N ASN A 64 -8.18 -9.86 10.98
CA ASN A 64 -6.76 -10.16 10.85
C ASN A 64 -6.50 -11.59 11.34
N ARG A 65 -6.66 -12.59 10.47
CA ARG A 65 -6.46 -14.01 10.81
C ARG A 65 -5.13 -14.35 11.49
N ARG A 66 -4.09 -13.51 11.35
CA ARG A 66 -2.80 -13.73 12.04
C ARG A 66 -2.88 -13.39 13.52
N ASN A 67 -3.61 -12.33 13.86
CA ASN A 67 -3.68 -11.76 15.20
C ASN A 67 -4.99 -12.08 15.92
N ASP A 68 -6.10 -12.19 15.19
CA ASP A 68 -7.44 -12.49 15.69
C ASP A 68 -7.55 -14.00 15.93
N ARG A 69 -6.96 -14.45 17.04
CA ARG A 69 -6.99 -15.83 17.51
C ARG A 69 -7.55 -15.86 18.92
N TYR A 70 -8.45 -16.80 19.18
CA TYR A 70 -8.90 -17.12 20.52
C TYR A 70 -8.18 -18.36 21.04
N ILE A 71 -7.97 -18.43 22.36
CA ILE A 71 -7.41 -19.60 23.05
C ILE A 71 -8.53 -20.12 23.95
N ALA A 72 -8.89 -21.38 23.78
CA ALA A 72 -9.94 -22.02 24.57
C ALA A 72 -9.55 -23.46 24.92
N LYS A 73 -10.03 -23.95 26.07
CA LYS A 73 -9.87 -25.37 26.46
C LYS A 73 -10.76 -26.28 25.61
N SER A 74 -11.94 -25.80 25.24
CA SER A 74 -12.91 -26.47 24.39
C SER A 74 -13.62 -25.44 23.51
N ALA A 75 -13.86 -25.78 22.25
CA ALA A 75 -14.66 -24.96 21.35
C ALA A 75 -16.14 -24.93 21.75
N ALA A 76 -16.63 -25.96 22.45
CA ALA A 76 -18.01 -26.05 22.90
C ALA A 76 -18.33 -24.96 23.95
N ASP A 77 -17.39 -24.70 24.85
CA ASP A 77 -17.55 -23.77 25.99
C ASP A 77 -17.22 -22.32 25.64
N THR A 78 -16.86 -22.05 24.38
CA THR A 78 -16.55 -20.70 23.91
C THR A 78 -17.80 -20.06 23.31
N ASP A 79 -18.03 -18.78 23.59
CA ASP A 79 -19.13 -18.03 23.00
C ASP A 79 -19.01 -17.93 21.47
N ALA A 80 -20.15 -17.98 20.76
CA ALA A 80 -20.18 -17.92 19.30
C ALA A 80 -19.61 -16.61 18.73
N SER A 81 -19.80 -15.47 19.43
CA SER A 81 -19.27 -14.16 19.03
C SER A 81 -17.75 -14.07 19.07
N VAL A 82 -17.10 -14.94 19.85
CA VAL A 82 -15.64 -15.07 19.91
C VAL A 82 -15.14 -16.00 18.80
N LYS A 83 -15.92 -17.04 18.47
CA LYS A 83 -15.57 -18.05 17.47
C LYS A 83 -15.74 -17.58 16.03
N TYR A 84 -16.78 -16.79 15.77
CA TYR A 84 -17.24 -16.50 14.42
C TYR A 84 -17.35 -15.01 14.15
N VAL A 85 -16.86 -14.60 12.98
CA VAL A 85 -17.08 -13.25 12.45
C VAL A 85 -18.04 -13.37 11.27
N PRO A 86 -19.30 -12.90 11.39
CA PRO A 86 -20.26 -12.95 10.29
C PRO A 86 -19.77 -12.10 9.12
N ARG A 87 -20.03 -12.56 7.89
CA ARG A 87 -19.62 -11.90 6.64
C ARG A 87 -20.78 -11.89 5.66
N SER A 88 -20.94 -10.77 4.99
CA SER A 88 -21.89 -10.63 3.89
C SER A 88 -21.37 -11.40 2.67
N LYS A 89 -22.26 -12.02 1.88
CA LYS A 89 -21.86 -12.73 0.65
C LYS A 89 -21.25 -11.77 -0.40
N HIS A 90 -21.86 -10.59 -0.51
CA HIS A 90 -21.42 -9.51 -1.40
C HIS A 90 -21.42 -8.18 -0.63
N PRO A 91 -20.43 -7.95 0.25
CA PRO A 91 -20.41 -6.73 1.05
C PRO A 91 -20.29 -5.51 0.15
N ALA A 92 -21.03 -4.46 0.49
CA ALA A 92 -20.84 -3.16 -0.14
C ALA A 92 -19.40 -2.70 0.07
N LYS A 93 -18.82 -2.08 -0.97
CA LYS A 93 -17.42 -1.68 -1.00
C LYS A 93 -17.24 -0.31 -1.63
N ALA A 94 -16.16 0.36 -1.27
CA ALA A 94 -15.73 1.61 -1.90
C ALA A 94 -14.22 1.56 -2.16
N MET A 95 -13.82 2.05 -3.34
CA MET A 95 -12.43 2.15 -3.72
C MET A 95 -11.88 3.52 -3.32
N MET A 96 -10.72 3.51 -2.67
CA MET A 96 -9.99 4.70 -2.27
C MET A 96 -8.61 4.69 -2.91
N LEU A 97 -8.21 5.82 -3.49
CA LEU A 97 -6.82 6.13 -3.80
C LEU A 97 -6.19 6.80 -2.58
N GLY A 98 -5.14 6.18 -2.04
CA GLY A 98 -4.31 6.74 -0.97
C GLY A 98 -3.03 7.30 -1.54
N VAL A 99 -2.55 8.41 -0.98
CA VAL A 99 -1.30 9.05 -1.38
C VAL A 99 -0.53 9.49 -0.14
N VAL A 100 0.70 8.99 0.01
CA VAL A 100 1.58 9.28 1.14
C VAL A 100 2.97 9.71 0.66
N GLY A 101 3.52 10.75 1.27
CA GLY A 101 4.89 11.21 1.04
C GLY A 101 5.89 10.52 1.96
N SER A 102 7.13 10.39 1.50
CA SER A 102 8.23 9.85 2.29
C SER A 102 8.58 10.67 3.54
N ASP A 103 8.14 11.91 3.62
CA ASP A 103 8.25 12.80 4.77
C ASP A 103 7.08 12.64 5.78
N GLY A 104 6.16 11.70 5.52
CA GLY A 104 5.07 11.35 6.40
C GLY A 104 3.77 12.12 6.17
N LYS A 105 3.75 13.09 5.25
CA LYS A 105 2.51 13.80 4.91
C LYS A 105 1.60 12.90 4.07
N THR A 106 0.30 13.13 4.19
CA THR A 106 -0.74 12.43 3.43
C THR A 106 -1.60 13.42 2.68
N ILE A 107 -2.04 13.05 1.48
CA ILE A 107 -3.13 13.77 0.82
C ILE A 107 -4.47 13.24 1.34
N PRO A 108 -5.53 14.07 1.43
CA PRO A 108 -6.86 13.61 1.81
C PRO A 108 -7.32 12.39 0.98
N PRO A 109 -8.11 11.47 1.57
CA PRO A 109 -8.61 10.30 0.86
C PRO A 109 -9.39 10.65 -0.41
N ILE A 110 -9.04 10.01 -1.52
CA ILE A 110 -9.75 10.19 -2.79
C ILE A 110 -10.63 8.96 -3.04
N TRP A 111 -11.95 9.13 -2.87
CA TRP A 111 -12.92 8.06 -3.11
C TRP A 111 -13.31 7.99 -4.59
N ILE A 112 -13.02 6.86 -5.21
CA ILE A 112 -13.25 6.63 -6.64
C ILE A 112 -14.70 6.15 -6.84
N LYS A 113 -15.41 6.80 -7.75
CA LYS A 113 -16.76 6.40 -8.18
C LYS A 113 -16.64 5.54 -9.44
N GLY A 114 -17.14 4.30 -9.38
CA GLY A 114 -17.11 3.36 -10.49
C GLY A 114 -15.75 2.70 -10.72
N ASN A 115 -15.47 2.30 -11.96
CA ASN A 115 -14.24 1.59 -12.32
C ASN A 115 -13.09 2.56 -12.62
N LEU A 116 -11.92 2.29 -12.06
CA LEU A 116 -10.71 3.05 -12.36
C LEU A 116 -10.11 2.61 -13.69
N ASN A 117 -10.45 3.32 -14.77
CA ASN A 117 -9.79 3.20 -16.07
C ASN A 117 -8.75 4.32 -16.25
N ALA A 118 -7.98 4.28 -17.34
CA ALA A 118 -6.94 5.28 -17.64
C ALA A 118 -7.48 6.72 -17.70
N SER A 119 -8.68 6.93 -18.23
CA SER A 119 -9.29 8.26 -18.33
C SER A 119 -9.68 8.81 -16.96
N MET A 120 -10.34 7.98 -16.14
CA MET A 120 -10.69 8.33 -14.77
C MET A 120 -9.44 8.59 -13.91
N TYR A 121 -8.41 7.75 -14.05
CA TYR A 121 -7.15 7.92 -13.36
C TYR A 121 -6.49 9.26 -13.72
N LYS A 122 -6.39 9.57 -15.02
CA LYS A 122 -5.90 10.87 -15.51
C LYS A 122 -6.69 12.04 -14.92
N HIS A 123 -8.02 11.94 -14.88
CA HIS A 123 -8.88 12.97 -14.30
C HIS A 123 -8.61 13.18 -12.80
N ILE A 124 -8.49 12.09 -12.03
CA ILE A 124 -8.14 12.15 -10.60
C ILE A 124 -6.78 12.81 -10.39
N LEU A 125 -5.77 12.44 -11.19
CA LEU A 125 -4.45 13.06 -11.11
C LEU A 125 -4.51 14.56 -11.36
N ALA A 126 -5.23 14.97 -12.41
CA ALA A 126 -5.32 16.36 -12.84
C ALA A 126 -6.03 17.29 -11.85
N HIS A 127 -7.12 16.80 -11.24
CA HIS A 127 -8.04 17.65 -10.50
C HIS A 127 -7.98 17.47 -9.00
N GLN A 128 -7.37 16.39 -8.51
CA GLN A 128 -7.32 16.09 -7.07
C GLN A 128 -5.89 15.88 -6.57
N VAL A 129 -5.13 14.97 -7.20
CA VAL A 129 -3.82 14.56 -6.67
C VAL A 129 -2.74 15.64 -6.87
N PHE A 130 -2.46 16.04 -8.11
CA PHE A 130 -1.36 16.96 -8.39
C PHE A 130 -1.60 18.36 -7.80
N PRO A 131 -2.82 18.95 -7.85
CA PRO A 131 -3.10 20.19 -7.14
C PRO A 131 -2.85 20.09 -5.63
N ALA A 132 -3.25 18.97 -4.99
CA ALA A 132 -3.03 18.79 -3.56
C ALA A 132 -1.55 18.59 -3.21
N LEU A 133 -0.78 17.89 -4.04
CA LEU A 133 0.67 17.73 -3.88
C LEU A 133 1.40 19.07 -4.05
N ASP A 134 1.05 19.85 -5.07
CA ASP A 134 1.61 21.18 -5.28
C ASP A 134 1.29 22.13 -4.12
N ALA A 135 0.08 22.08 -3.57
CA ALA A 135 -0.29 22.83 -2.37
C ALA A 135 0.50 22.38 -1.12
N THR A 136 0.87 21.09 -1.05
CA THR A 136 1.55 20.50 0.13
C THR A 136 3.07 20.70 0.12
N TYR A 137 3.69 20.68 -1.07
CA TYR A 137 5.14 20.62 -1.25
C TYR A 137 5.73 21.76 -2.09
N GLY A 138 4.89 22.50 -2.81
CA GLY A 138 5.34 23.35 -3.91
C GLY A 138 5.74 22.55 -5.15
N GLN A 139 5.73 23.21 -6.30
CA GLN A 139 6.04 22.58 -7.58
C GLN A 139 7.50 22.10 -7.62
N GLY A 140 7.69 20.84 -8.05
CA GLY A 140 9.01 20.28 -8.31
C GLY A 140 9.78 19.81 -7.08
N ASN A 141 9.20 19.78 -5.87
CA ASN A 141 9.87 19.25 -4.66
C ASN A 141 9.57 17.78 -4.36
N TRP A 142 8.71 17.16 -5.15
CA TRP A 142 8.23 15.81 -4.96
C TRP A 142 8.33 15.01 -6.27
N VAL A 143 8.30 13.68 -6.15
CA VAL A 143 8.33 12.76 -7.29
C VAL A 143 7.16 11.80 -7.19
N TRP A 144 6.33 11.79 -8.23
CA TRP A 144 5.22 10.87 -8.37
C TRP A 144 5.72 9.45 -8.65
N THR A 145 5.17 8.48 -7.94
CA THR A 145 5.39 7.06 -8.19
C THR A 145 4.05 6.35 -8.24
N GLN A 146 3.96 5.33 -9.10
CA GLN A 146 2.77 4.51 -9.27
C GLN A 146 3.20 3.10 -9.66
N ASP A 147 2.33 2.13 -9.40
CA ASP A 147 2.59 0.74 -9.71
C ASP A 147 2.39 0.42 -11.22
N GLY A 148 2.43 -0.88 -11.54
CA GLY A 148 2.30 -1.37 -12.91
C GLY A 148 0.86 -1.62 -13.39
N ALA A 149 -0.17 -1.07 -12.74
CA ALA A 149 -1.55 -1.33 -13.15
C ALA A 149 -1.85 -0.84 -14.59
N PRO A 150 -2.73 -1.51 -15.36
CA PRO A 150 -2.98 -1.15 -16.77
C PRO A 150 -3.42 0.31 -16.98
N SER A 151 -4.24 0.87 -16.07
CA SER A 151 -4.63 2.28 -16.08
C SER A 151 -3.40 3.20 -15.98
N HIS A 152 -2.46 2.85 -15.12
CA HIS A 152 -1.26 3.62 -14.80
C HIS A 152 -0.25 3.58 -15.94
N THR A 153 -0.05 2.41 -16.55
CA THR A 153 0.97 2.19 -17.59
C THR A 153 0.51 2.57 -19.00
N SER A 154 -0.76 2.97 -19.17
CA SER A 154 -1.27 3.41 -20.46
C SER A 154 -0.48 4.61 -21.00
N ASP A 155 -0.23 4.63 -22.31
CA ASP A 155 0.58 5.70 -22.92
C ASP A 155 -0.06 7.08 -22.75
N ALA A 156 -1.39 7.15 -22.74
CA ALA A 156 -2.12 8.40 -22.50
C ALA A 156 -1.87 8.97 -21.09
N VAL A 157 -1.82 8.10 -20.07
CA VAL A 157 -1.53 8.52 -18.69
C VAL A 157 -0.05 8.86 -18.55
N GLN A 158 0.86 8.02 -19.04
CA GLN A 158 2.31 8.27 -18.95
C GLN A 158 2.69 9.60 -19.61
N LYS A 159 2.22 9.86 -20.85
CA LYS A 159 2.47 11.12 -21.56
C LYS A 159 1.89 12.32 -20.83
N TYR A 160 0.70 12.17 -20.22
CA TYR A 160 0.09 13.24 -19.43
C TYR A 160 0.91 13.58 -18.18
N ILE A 161 1.37 12.57 -17.43
CA ILE A 161 2.16 12.83 -16.21
C ILE A 161 3.49 13.49 -16.58
N ILE A 162 4.17 12.99 -17.62
CA ILE A 162 5.43 13.58 -18.11
C ILE A 162 5.22 15.03 -18.54
N SER A 163 4.13 15.35 -19.25
CA SER A 163 3.86 16.72 -19.69
C SER A 163 3.52 17.68 -18.54
N LYS A 164 3.03 17.15 -17.41
CA LYS A 164 2.71 17.96 -16.22
C LYS A 164 3.84 18.10 -15.22
N LEU A 165 4.60 17.04 -14.97
CA LEU A 165 5.61 17.00 -13.90
C LEU A 165 7.06 17.05 -14.41
N SER A 166 7.26 17.01 -15.73
CA SER A 166 8.54 16.70 -16.39
C SER A 166 9.08 15.31 -16.05
N SER A 167 10.12 14.87 -16.76
CA SER A 167 10.80 13.60 -16.46
C SER A 167 11.46 13.56 -15.08
N LYS A 168 11.72 14.71 -14.44
CA LYS A 168 12.31 14.79 -13.11
C LYS A 168 11.31 14.61 -11.97
N GLY A 169 10.01 14.77 -12.24
CA GLY A 169 8.93 14.70 -11.24
C GLY A 169 8.17 13.37 -11.25
N PHE A 170 8.58 12.38 -12.05
CA PHE A 170 7.84 11.14 -12.25
C PHE A 170 8.73 9.92 -12.45
N TRP A 171 8.43 8.84 -11.73
CA TRP A 171 8.92 7.50 -12.05
C TRP A 171 7.98 6.84 -13.07
N SER A 172 8.40 6.83 -14.33
CA SER A 172 7.64 6.21 -15.42
C SER A 172 7.44 4.70 -15.22
N LYS A 173 6.61 4.08 -16.07
CA LYS A 173 6.31 2.63 -16.02
C LYS A 173 7.56 1.72 -16.10
N GLU A 174 8.69 2.26 -16.55
CA GLU A 174 9.98 1.59 -16.62
C GLU A 174 10.75 1.58 -15.28
N MET A 175 10.35 2.40 -14.30
CA MET A 175 11.03 2.50 -12.99
C MET A 175 10.49 1.51 -11.96
N TRP A 176 9.17 1.29 -11.88
CA TRP A 176 8.58 0.46 -10.83
C TRP A 176 8.80 -1.05 -11.07
N PRO A 177 9.35 -1.84 -10.13
CA PRO A 177 9.56 -3.28 -10.31
C PRO A 177 8.24 -4.05 -10.49
N PRO A 178 8.08 -4.90 -11.51
CA PRO A 178 6.81 -5.61 -11.75
C PRO A 178 6.50 -6.61 -10.62
N SER A 179 5.20 -6.88 -10.41
CA SER A 179 4.71 -7.86 -9.42
C SER A 179 5.29 -7.65 -8.02
N SER A 180 5.34 -6.40 -7.55
CA SER A 180 6.06 -6.01 -6.32
C SER A 180 5.18 -5.36 -5.25
N PRO A 181 4.08 -6.00 -4.80
CA PRO A 181 3.25 -5.46 -3.71
C PRO A 181 4.08 -5.27 -2.43
N ASN A 182 5.13 -6.07 -2.24
CA ASN A 182 6.04 -5.96 -1.09
C ASN A 182 6.91 -4.69 -1.06
N LEU A 183 6.82 -3.83 -2.09
CA LEU A 183 7.59 -2.60 -2.20
C LEU A 183 6.78 -1.35 -1.88
N ASN A 184 5.45 -1.34 -1.97
CA ASN A 184 4.68 -0.11 -1.73
C ASN A 184 4.40 0.08 -0.22
N PRO A 185 4.77 1.22 0.40
CA PRO A 185 4.40 1.53 1.79
C PRO A 185 2.91 1.42 2.07
N LEU A 186 2.06 1.69 1.07
CA LEU A 186 0.63 1.54 1.25
C LEU A 186 0.24 0.07 1.49
N ASP A 187 0.76 -0.85 0.69
CA ASP A 187 0.52 -2.29 0.77
C ASP A 187 0.96 -2.91 2.09
N TYR A 188 2.24 -2.73 2.46
CA TYR A 188 2.80 -3.46 3.60
C TYR A 188 2.54 -2.78 4.96
N PHE A 189 2.00 -1.57 4.98
CA PHE A 189 1.76 -0.84 6.22
C PHE A 189 0.43 -0.07 6.24
N VAL A 190 0.27 0.97 5.42
CA VAL A 190 -0.82 1.95 5.56
C VAL A 190 -2.19 1.29 5.50
N TRP A 191 -2.41 0.43 4.52
CA TRP A 191 -3.68 -0.27 4.35
C TRP A 191 -4.05 -1.15 5.53
N THR A 192 -3.10 -1.90 6.07
CA THR A 192 -3.33 -2.72 7.26
C THR A 192 -3.62 -1.84 8.48
N HIS A 193 -2.87 -0.74 8.65
CA HIS A 193 -3.08 0.21 9.74
C HIS A 193 -4.50 0.80 9.72
N VAL A 194 -4.95 1.24 8.54
CA VAL A 194 -6.26 1.85 8.33
C VAL A 194 -7.37 0.82 8.52
N GLU A 195 -7.30 -0.35 7.88
CA GLU A 195 -8.33 -1.39 8.01
C GLU A 195 -8.52 -1.87 9.45
N GLN A 196 -7.41 -2.11 10.17
CA GLN A 196 -7.48 -2.58 11.55
C GLN A 196 -8.23 -1.61 12.48
N ARG A 197 -8.19 -0.31 12.19
CA ARG A 197 -8.82 0.73 13.02
C ARG A 197 -10.19 1.12 12.49
N ALA A 198 -10.27 1.45 11.20
CA ALA A 198 -11.48 1.97 10.58
C ALA A 198 -12.55 0.89 10.40
N CYS A 199 -12.15 -0.38 10.24
CA CYS A 199 -13.04 -1.52 10.02
C CYS A 199 -12.99 -2.52 11.19
N ALA A 200 -12.63 -2.07 12.40
CA ALA A 200 -12.63 -2.91 13.61
C ALA A 200 -14.03 -3.46 13.94
N THR A 201 -15.07 -2.74 13.53
CA THR A 201 -16.48 -3.13 13.55
C THR A 201 -17.05 -3.03 12.13
N SER A 202 -18.19 -3.68 11.89
CA SER A 202 -18.94 -3.49 10.66
C SER A 202 -19.59 -2.10 10.60
N HIS A 203 -19.85 -1.64 9.38
CA HIS A 203 -20.52 -0.37 9.09
C HIS A 203 -21.91 -0.60 8.51
N PRO A 204 -22.91 0.24 8.83
CA PRO A 204 -24.27 0.08 8.31
C PRO A 204 -24.37 0.37 6.81
N ASN A 205 -23.49 1.20 6.26
CA ASN A 205 -23.49 1.57 4.84
C ASN A 205 -22.10 2.10 4.41
N VAL A 206 -21.96 2.37 3.11
CA VAL A 206 -20.71 2.85 2.51
C VAL A 206 -20.31 4.23 3.03
N ASP A 207 -21.25 5.11 3.36
CA ASP A 207 -20.93 6.46 3.82
C ASP A 207 -20.37 6.44 5.25
N ALA A 208 -20.93 5.62 6.13
CA ALA A 208 -20.37 5.36 7.46
C ALA A 208 -18.96 4.76 7.37
N LEU A 209 -18.74 3.82 6.45
CA LEU A 209 -17.41 3.26 6.18
C LEU A 209 -16.42 4.35 5.74
N LYS A 210 -16.79 5.19 4.76
CA LYS A 210 -15.94 6.29 4.29
C LYS A 210 -15.62 7.28 5.39
N ALA A 211 -16.60 7.64 6.22
CA ALA A 211 -16.40 8.53 7.36
C ALA A 211 -15.39 7.96 8.36
N SER A 212 -15.52 6.67 8.69
CA SER A 212 -14.57 5.96 9.57
C SER A 212 -13.15 5.92 8.99
N VAL A 213 -13.01 5.55 7.71
CA VAL A 213 -11.72 5.50 7.01
C VAL A 213 -11.09 6.90 6.94
N ASN A 214 -11.86 7.94 6.61
CA ASN A 214 -11.38 9.31 6.56
C ASN A 214 -10.85 9.78 7.91
N LYS A 215 -11.57 9.47 9.00
CA LYS A 215 -11.16 9.80 10.37
C LYS A 215 -9.83 9.14 10.74
N VAL A 216 -9.68 7.84 10.44
CA VAL A 216 -8.45 7.11 10.73
C VAL A 216 -7.29 7.59 9.86
N TRP A 217 -7.53 7.84 8.56
CA TRP A 217 -6.52 8.36 7.65
C TRP A 217 -5.95 9.70 8.11
N ALA A 218 -6.83 10.65 8.48
CA ALA A 218 -6.43 11.96 8.99
C ALA A 218 -5.69 11.90 10.34
N ALA A 219 -5.91 10.83 11.13
CA ALA A 219 -5.28 10.63 12.43
C ALA A 219 -4.01 9.76 12.38
N MET A 220 -3.55 9.34 11.19
CA MET A 220 -2.33 8.53 11.09
C MET A 220 -1.11 9.30 11.59
N ASN A 221 -0.28 8.62 12.39
CA ASN A 221 0.93 9.22 12.93
C ASN A 221 1.97 9.43 11.81
N THR A 222 2.44 10.67 11.66
CA THR A 222 3.45 11.05 10.65
C THR A 222 4.74 10.21 10.77
N ASN A 223 5.22 9.95 11.98
CA ASN A 223 6.45 9.16 12.19
C ASN A 223 6.27 7.71 11.77
N ASP A 224 5.08 7.13 11.96
CA ASP A 224 4.79 5.77 11.49
C ASP A 224 4.86 5.70 9.96
N ILE A 225 4.32 6.70 9.25
CA ILE A 225 4.39 6.79 7.79
C ILE A 225 5.83 6.98 7.32
N VAL A 226 6.59 7.90 7.95
CA VAL A 226 8.02 8.08 7.66
C VAL A 226 8.80 6.78 7.84
N ASN A 227 8.55 6.04 8.92
CA ASN A 227 9.20 4.77 9.19
C ASN A 227 8.82 3.70 8.15
N ALA A 228 7.55 3.65 7.74
CA ALA A 228 7.12 2.80 6.64
C ALA A 228 7.86 3.16 5.34
N CYS A 229 7.85 4.43 4.93
CA CYS A 229 8.55 4.88 3.73
C CYS A 229 10.07 4.67 3.79
N LYS A 230 10.72 4.84 4.95
CA LYS A 230 12.16 4.52 5.13
C LYS A 230 12.45 3.03 4.88
N ALA A 231 11.51 2.15 5.21
CA ALA A 231 11.66 0.73 4.93
C ALA A 231 11.69 0.42 3.43
N PHE A 232 11.19 1.30 2.56
CA PHE A 232 11.24 1.13 1.10
C PHE A 232 12.64 0.84 0.59
N ARG A 233 13.63 1.67 0.96
CA ARG A 233 15.02 1.50 0.51
C ARG A 233 15.58 0.12 0.85
N SER A 234 15.43 -0.29 2.11
CA SER A 234 15.91 -1.60 2.55
C SER A 234 15.18 -2.78 1.88
N ARG A 235 13.92 -2.60 1.45
CA ARG A 235 13.18 -3.59 0.66
C ARG A 235 13.69 -3.66 -0.78
N ILE A 236 14.06 -2.52 -1.37
CA ILE A 236 14.75 -2.47 -2.67
C ILE A 236 16.11 -3.17 -2.59
N GLU A 237 16.90 -2.91 -1.55
CA GLU A 237 18.19 -3.58 -1.31
C GLU A 237 18.01 -5.11 -1.13
N ALA A 238 16.97 -5.53 -0.40
CA ALA A 238 16.63 -6.95 -0.27
C ALA A 238 16.23 -7.59 -1.62
N CYS A 239 15.48 -6.87 -2.45
CA CYS A 239 15.14 -7.32 -3.82
C CYS A 239 16.40 -7.53 -4.67
N ILE A 240 17.36 -6.61 -4.58
CA ILE A 240 18.65 -6.73 -5.28
C ILE A 240 19.44 -7.92 -4.76
N LYS A 241 19.53 -8.10 -3.44
CA LYS A 241 20.23 -9.24 -2.81
C LYS A 241 19.60 -10.59 -3.20
N ALA A 242 18.30 -10.62 -3.39
CA ALA A 242 17.57 -11.80 -3.87
C ALA A 242 17.59 -11.96 -5.40
N GLU A 243 18.38 -11.17 -6.11
CA GLU A 243 18.47 -11.18 -7.58
C GLU A 243 17.10 -11.03 -8.27
N GLY A 244 16.24 -10.17 -7.71
CA GLY A 244 14.90 -9.94 -8.20
C GLY A 244 13.88 -11.02 -7.82
N SER A 245 14.27 -12.05 -7.06
CA SER A 245 13.36 -13.07 -6.54
C SER A 245 12.46 -12.54 -5.41
N ILE A 246 11.58 -13.39 -4.89
CA ILE A 246 10.79 -13.10 -3.69
C ILE A 246 11.74 -13.08 -2.48
N PHE A 247 11.47 -12.16 -1.54
CA PHE A 247 12.23 -12.02 -0.31
C PHE A 247 11.27 -11.73 0.86
N GLU A 248 11.67 -12.13 2.06
CA GLU A 248 11.03 -11.76 3.33
C GLU A 248 11.89 -10.69 4.02
N LYS A 249 11.26 -9.70 4.66
CA LYS A 249 11.91 -8.74 5.55
C LYS A 249 11.22 -8.74 6.90
#